data_AF-A0A652KBH3-F1
#
_entry.id   AF-A0A652KBH3-F1
#
_cell.length_a   1.000
_cell.length_b   1.000
_cell.length_c   1.000
_cell.angle_alpha   90.00
_cell.angle_beta   90.00
_cell.angle_gamma   90.00
#
_symmetry.space_group_name_H-M   'P 1'
#
loop_
_entity.id
_entity.type
_entity.pdbx_description
1 polymer ?
#
loop_
_entity_poly.entity_id
_entity_poly.type
_entity_poly.pdbx_seq_one_letter_code
_entity_poly.pdbx_strand_id
1 'polypeptide(L)'
;MSSESTEVWTGWYRDRSGAEAIVITADGRRVSTRIRGIEYAGASFDALRAAGEGAEALTGCVLEWDLPLPVVADGATQQATLGCLLTLGERADLSLTLHYGGTSYESGIAGGDFDEALDRVRRQLPSGVTFTRRLLQAV
;
A
#
# COMPACT_ATOMS: atom_id res chain seq x y z
N MET A 1 -10.84 16.19 -18.95
CA MET A 1 -10.82 16.49 -17.50
C MET A 1 -10.47 15.19 -16.81
N SER A 2 -9.24 15.01 -16.36
CA SER A 2 -8.87 13.85 -15.56
C SER A 2 -9.37 14.13 -14.15
N SER A 3 -10.38 13.40 -13.71
CA SER A 3 -10.72 13.36 -12.29
C SER A 3 -9.47 12.86 -11.57
N GLU A 4 -8.78 13.71 -10.82
CA GLU A 4 -7.85 13.24 -9.80
C GLU A 4 -8.71 12.51 -8.76
N SER A 5 -8.87 11.20 -8.94
CA SER A 5 -9.62 10.35 -8.01
C SER A 5 -8.77 10.18 -6.76
N THR A 6 -9.10 10.90 -5.70
CA THR A 6 -8.54 10.62 -4.38
C THR A 6 -9.04 9.26 -3.91
N GLU A 7 -8.13 8.33 -3.72
CA GLU A 7 -8.39 7.05 -3.09
C GLU A 7 -8.26 7.19 -1.57
N VAL A 8 -9.11 6.47 -0.84
CA VAL A 8 -9.16 6.51 0.63
C VAL A 8 -9.26 5.09 1.17
N TRP A 9 -8.39 4.74 2.11
CA TRP A 9 -8.35 3.43 2.75
C TRP A 9 -8.26 3.54 4.25
N THR A 10 -8.96 2.66 4.95
CA THR A 10 -8.78 2.46 6.39
C THR A 10 -7.66 1.46 6.62
N GLY A 11 -6.81 1.73 7.61
CA GLY A 11 -5.74 0.84 8.01
C GLY A 11 -5.44 0.94 9.49
N TRP A 12 -4.35 0.30 9.88
CA TRP A 12 -3.80 0.30 11.22
C TRP A 12 -2.37 0.79 11.21
N TYR A 13 -2.07 1.71 12.11
CA TYR A 13 -0.72 2.05 12.53
C TYR A 13 -0.39 1.28 13.81
N ARG A 14 0.83 0.76 13.93
CA ARG A 14 1.33 0.13 15.16
C ARG A 14 2.78 0.48 15.41
N ASP A 15 3.09 0.89 16.63
CA ASP A 15 4.45 1.09 17.11
C ASP A 15 4.62 0.45 18.50
N ARG A 16 5.76 0.71 19.16
CA ARG A 16 6.02 0.25 20.53
C ARG A 16 5.06 0.80 21.60
N SER A 17 4.32 1.86 21.29
CA SER A 17 3.41 2.55 22.20
C SER A 17 1.95 2.13 22.01
N GLY A 18 1.62 1.38 20.97
CA GLY A 18 0.29 0.80 20.75
C GLY A 18 -0.12 0.80 19.29
N ALA A 19 -1.42 0.65 19.07
CA ALA A 19 -2.03 0.68 17.74
C ALA A 19 -3.10 1.77 17.64
N GLU A 20 -3.26 2.34 16.45
CA GLU A 20 -4.27 3.35 16.12
C GLU A 20 -4.87 3.04 14.75
N ALA A 21 -6.19 3.16 14.62
CA ALA A 21 -6.84 3.10 13.32
C ALA A 21 -6.55 4.40 12.55
N ILE A 22 -6.13 4.27 11.30
CA ILE A 22 -5.72 5.38 10.45
C ILE A 22 -6.54 5.43 9.17
N VAL A 23 -6.57 6.61 8.55
CA VAL A 23 -7.08 6.80 7.20
C VAL A 23 -5.92 7.21 6.32
N ILE A 24 -5.70 6.45 5.26
CA ILE A 24 -4.71 6.70 4.22
C ILE A 24 -5.45 7.32 3.05
N THR A 25 -4.90 8.40 2.50
CA THR A 25 -5.39 9.02 1.27
C THR A 25 -4.28 9.05 0.23
N ALA A 26 -4.63 8.82 -1.04
CA ALA A 26 -3.73 9.01 -2.16
C ALA A 26 -4.43 9.73 -3.30
N ASP A 27 -3.79 10.77 -3.86
CA ASP A 27 -4.32 11.57 -4.98
C ASP A 27 -3.63 11.24 -6.32
N GLY A 28 -2.88 10.14 -6.36
CA GLY A 28 -2.07 9.72 -7.50
C GLY A 28 -0.70 10.40 -7.58
N ARG A 29 -0.42 11.41 -6.74
CA ARG A 29 0.91 12.06 -6.63
C ARG A 29 1.50 11.96 -5.24
N ARG A 30 0.66 11.98 -4.22
CA ARG A 30 1.04 11.99 -2.82
C ARG A 30 0.19 10.99 -2.06
N VAL A 31 0.81 10.33 -1.09
CA VAL A 31 0.14 9.58 -0.02
C VAL A 31 0.16 10.43 1.24
N SER A 32 -0.94 10.46 1.97
CA SER A 32 -0.99 11.05 3.31
C SER A 32 -1.80 10.22 4.30
N THR A 33 -1.46 10.34 5.58
CA THR A 33 -2.17 9.74 6.70
C THR A 33 -2.00 10.60 7.95
N ARG A 34 -2.92 10.49 8.90
CA ARG A 34 -2.82 11.15 10.20
C ARG A 34 -2.65 10.11 11.29
N ILE A 35 -1.58 10.23 12.07
CA ILE A 35 -1.22 9.30 13.15
C ILE A 35 -1.07 10.13 14.41
N ARG A 36 -1.84 9.83 15.47
CA ARG A 36 -1.79 10.54 16.77
C ARG A 36 -1.92 12.05 16.63
N GLY A 37 -2.72 12.49 15.65
CA GLY A 37 -2.93 13.90 15.37
C GLY A 37 -1.86 14.58 14.49
N ILE A 38 -0.81 13.87 14.09
CA ILE A 38 0.26 14.38 13.22
C ILE A 38 -0.02 13.94 11.79
N GLU A 39 0.02 14.89 10.85
CA GLU A 39 -0.08 14.59 9.43
C GLU A 39 1.28 14.12 8.89
N TYR A 40 1.27 12.96 8.24
CA TYR A 40 2.39 12.39 7.51
C TYR A 40 2.04 12.32 6.05
N ALA A 41 2.95 12.75 5.19
CA ALA A 41 2.71 12.67 3.77
C ALA A 41 4.00 12.64 2.94
N GLY A 42 3.93 12.05 1.76
CA GLY A 42 5.10 11.76 0.92
C GLY A 42 4.70 11.32 -0.49
N ALA A 43 5.68 11.23 -1.38
CA ALA A 43 5.46 10.75 -2.75
C ALA A 43 5.16 9.24 -2.81
N SER A 44 5.50 8.51 -1.75
CA SER A 44 5.31 7.07 -1.57
C SER A 44 5.11 6.74 -0.09
N PHE A 45 4.68 5.52 0.22
CA PHE A 45 4.43 5.10 1.60
C PHE A 45 5.69 5.05 2.48
N ASP A 46 6.85 4.72 1.91
CA ASP A 46 8.15 4.73 2.58
C ASP A 46 8.78 6.13 2.67
N ALA A 47 8.23 7.11 1.95
CA ALA A 47 8.65 8.51 1.98
C ALA A 47 7.75 9.40 2.87
N LEU A 48 6.90 8.80 3.72
CA LEU A 48 6.04 9.53 4.64
C LEU A 48 6.87 10.32 5.66
N ARG A 49 6.66 11.64 5.69
CA ARG A 49 7.31 12.57 6.62
C ARG A 49 6.28 13.45 7.31
N ALA A 50 6.53 13.78 8.58
CA ALA A 50 5.69 14.70 9.32
C ALA A 50 5.64 16.06 8.62
N ALA A 51 4.46 16.70 8.59
CA ALA A 51 4.32 18.05 8.09
C ALA A 51 4.94 19.07 9.08
N GLY A 52 5.76 20.01 8.58
CA GLY A 52 6.35 21.11 9.36
C GLY A 52 7.87 21.27 9.22
N GLU A 53 8.44 22.30 9.85
CA GLU A 53 9.90 22.47 9.93
C GLU A 53 10.52 21.35 10.76
N GLY A 54 11.55 20.69 10.21
CA GLY A 54 12.18 19.52 10.83
C GLY A 54 11.50 18.17 10.52
N ALA A 55 10.65 18.11 9.48
CA ALA A 55 9.92 16.94 8.99
C ALA A 55 10.61 15.57 9.19
N GLU A 56 10.34 14.94 10.33
CA GLU A 56 10.88 13.63 10.67
C GLU A 56 10.23 12.54 9.81
N ALA A 57 11.04 11.56 9.40
CA ALA A 57 10.54 10.39 8.70
C ALA A 57 9.72 9.52 9.66
N LEU A 58 8.61 8.95 9.16
CA LEU A 58 7.87 7.94 9.90
C LEU A 58 8.73 6.65 9.97
N THR A 59 9.13 6.25 11.18
CA THR A 59 9.98 5.06 11.42
C THR A 59 9.65 4.40 12.75
N GLY A 60 10.15 3.18 12.97
CA GLY A 60 9.90 2.37 14.16
C GLY A 60 8.47 1.83 14.26
N CYS A 61 7.79 1.64 13.14
CA CYS A 61 6.37 1.30 13.13
C CYS A 61 5.98 0.38 11.96
N VAL A 62 4.74 -0.10 11.99
CA VAL A 62 4.10 -0.88 10.95
C VAL A 62 2.82 -0.18 10.52
N LEU A 63 2.59 -0.13 9.21
CA LEU A 63 1.32 0.25 8.59
C LEU A 63 0.71 -0.98 7.94
N GLU A 64 -0.57 -1.24 8.21
CA GLU A 64 -1.33 -2.35 7.65
C GLU A 64 -2.63 -1.82 7.05
N TRP A 65 -2.93 -2.15 5.79
CA TRP A 65 -4.18 -1.74 5.15
C TRP A 65 -4.57 -2.70 4.03
N ASP A 66 -5.86 -2.73 3.72
CA ASP A 66 -6.40 -3.52 2.62
C ASP A 66 -6.79 -2.64 1.46
N LEU A 67 -6.52 -3.14 0.25
CA LEU A 67 -6.85 -2.47 -0.98
C LEU A 67 -7.76 -3.34 -1.84
N PRO A 68 -8.96 -2.87 -2.24
CA PRO A 68 -9.75 -3.57 -3.23
C PRO A 68 -8.99 -3.57 -4.57
N LEU A 69 -8.89 -4.72 -5.21
CA LEU A 69 -8.13 -4.90 -6.44
C LEU A 69 -8.95 -5.69 -7.47
N PRO A 70 -9.39 -5.05 -8.57
CA PRO A 70 -10.02 -5.77 -9.67
C PRO A 70 -9.02 -6.71 -10.35
N VAL A 71 -9.41 -7.98 -10.46
CA VAL A 71 -8.69 -9.04 -11.17
C VAL A 71 -9.51 -9.44 -12.39
N VAL A 72 -8.87 -9.57 -13.54
CA VAL A 72 -9.47 -10.05 -14.77
C VAL A 72 -9.08 -11.51 -14.99
N ALA A 73 -10.08 -12.38 -15.11
CA ALA A 73 -9.93 -13.80 -15.42
C ALA A 73 -11.06 -14.23 -16.36
N ASP A 74 -10.73 -15.00 -17.40
CA ASP A 74 -11.70 -15.47 -18.41
C ASP A 74 -12.57 -14.36 -19.02
N GLY A 75 -12.00 -13.15 -19.17
CA GLY A 75 -12.71 -11.97 -19.69
C GLY A 75 -13.69 -11.32 -18.70
N ALA A 76 -13.80 -11.84 -17.48
CA ALA A 76 -14.63 -11.28 -16.41
C ALA A 76 -13.77 -10.55 -15.38
N THR A 77 -14.31 -9.45 -14.82
CA THR A 77 -13.70 -8.76 -13.67
C THR A 77 -14.26 -9.36 -12.38
N GLN A 78 -13.36 -9.77 -11.50
CA GLN A 78 -13.64 -10.30 -10.17
C GLN A 78 -12.97 -9.42 -9.13
N GLN A 79 -13.59 -9.30 -7.95
CA GLN A 79 -13.00 -8.55 -6.85
C GLN A 79 -12.03 -9.41 -6.07
N ALA A 80 -10.86 -8.85 -5.79
CA ALA A 80 -9.86 -9.39 -4.89
C ALA A 80 -9.48 -8.34 -3.84
N THR A 81 -8.79 -8.79 -2.79
CA THR A 81 -8.24 -7.90 -1.78
C THR A 81 -6.73 -8.04 -1.78
N LEU A 82 -6.02 -6.92 -1.89
CA LEU A 82 -4.57 -6.84 -1.71
C LEU A 82 -4.31 -6.30 -0.30
N GLY A 83 -3.92 -7.19 0.61
CA GLY A 83 -3.41 -6.81 1.92
C GLY A 83 -2.00 -6.25 1.80
N CYS A 84 -1.75 -5.13 2.46
CA CYS A 84 -0.48 -4.42 2.46
C CYS A 84 0.04 -4.33 3.90
N LEU A 85 1.28 -4.78 4.11
CA LEU A 85 1.99 -4.67 5.37
C LEU A 85 3.33 -3.98 5.11
N LEU A 86 3.47 -2.75 5.59
CA LEU A 86 4.68 -1.94 5.46
C LEU A 86 5.34 -1.77 6.83
N THR A 87 6.55 -2.31 6.97
CA THR A 87 7.40 -2.11 8.14
C THR A 87 8.38 -0.97 7.86
N LEU A 88 8.34 0.07 8.69
CA LEU A 88 9.20 1.25 8.59
C LEU A 88 10.24 1.19 9.71
N GLY A 89 11.48 0.80 9.38
CA GLY A 89 12.61 0.75 10.31
C GLY A 89 13.84 1.46 9.75
N GLU A 90 15.02 0.85 9.88
CA GLU A 90 16.24 1.31 9.19
C GLU A 90 16.09 1.27 7.66
N ARG A 91 15.29 0.33 7.18
CA ARG A 91 14.84 0.21 5.80
C ARG A 91 13.33 -0.02 5.81
N ALA A 92 12.66 0.44 4.76
CA ALA A 92 11.27 0.08 4.51
C ALA A 92 11.20 -1.33 3.94
N ASP A 93 10.24 -2.11 4.42
CA ASP A 93 9.97 -3.46 3.94
C ASP A 93 8.47 -3.64 3.72
N LEU A 94 8.11 -4.00 2.49
CA LEU A 94 6.72 -4.13 2.05
C LEU A 94 6.42 -5.60 1.71
N SER A 95 5.44 -6.15 2.41
CA SER A 95 4.81 -7.42 2.09
C SER A 95 3.41 -7.18 1.54
N LEU A 96 3.09 -7.86 0.44
CA LEU A 96 1.78 -7.85 -0.20
C LEU A 96 1.20 -9.27 -0.19
N THR A 97 -0.08 -9.37 0.15
CA THR A 97 -0.85 -10.62 0.07
C THR A 97 -2.09 -10.39 -0.76
N LEU A 98 -2.19 -11.01 -1.92
CA LEU A 98 -3.40 -11.00 -2.73
C LEU A 98 -4.29 -12.17 -2.36
N HIS A 99 -5.50 -11.86 -1.90
CA HIS A 99 -6.57 -12.82 -1.69
C HIS A 99 -7.48 -12.85 -2.92
N TYR A 100 -7.41 -13.93 -3.70
CA TYR A 100 -8.18 -14.11 -4.93
C TYR A 100 -8.57 -15.57 -5.11
N GLY A 101 -9.84 -15.83 -5.43
CA GLY A 101 -10.34 -17.19 -5.71
C GLY A 101 -10.16 -18.18 -4.54
N GLY A 102 -10.18 -17.69 -3.29
CA GLY A 102 -9.92 -18.51 -2.10
C GLY A 102 -8.44 -18.88 -1.88
N THR A 103 -7.54 -18.35 -2.71
CA THR A 103 -6.09 -18.55 -2.60
C THR A 103 -5.41 -17.25 -2.18
N SER A 104 -4.29 -17.39 -1.44
CA SER A 104 -3.41 -16.27 -1.09
C SER A 104 -2.13 -16.34 -1.91
N TYR A 105 -1.75 -15.23 -2.55
CA TYR A 105 -0.51 -15.07 -3.29
C TYR A 105 0.34 -13.99 -2.62
N GLU A 106 1.54 -14.35 -2.16
CA GLU A 106 2.34 -13.51 -1.27
C GLU A 106 3.60 -13.01 -1.98
N SER A 107 3.91 -11.71 -1.88
CA SER A 107 5.17 -11.17 -2.41
C SER A 107 6.40 -11.68 -1.66
N GLY A 108 6.21 -12.12 -0.41
CA GLY A 108 7.26 -12.35 0.57
C GLY A 108 7.95 -11.06 1.03
N ILE A 109 8.82 -11.20 2.04
CA ILE A 109 9.75 -10.17 2.51
C ILE A 109 11.01 -10.27 1.67
N ALA A 110 11.04 -9.46 0.62
CA ALA A 110 12.21 -9.27 -0.22
C ALA A 110 12.21 -7.79 -0.55
N GLY A 111 13.10 -7.02 0.09
CA GLY A 111 13.14 -5.57 -0.04
C GLY A 111 13.02 -5.11 -1.51
N GLY A 112 12.47 -3.92 -1.70
CA GLY A 112 12.04 -3.45 -3.02
C GLY A 112 10.89 -2.49 -2.85
N ASP A 113 10.52 -1.81 -3.94
CA ASP A 113 9.39 -0.88 -3.93
C ASP A 113 8.04 -1.61 -4.13
N PHE A 114 6.96 -0.83 -4.15
CA PHE A 114 5.60 -1.34 -4.31
C PHE A 114 5.41 -2.09 -5.63
N ASP A 115 6.01 -1.63 -6.72
CA ASP A 115 5.86 -2.22 -8.04
C ASP A 115 6.58 -3.56 -8.14
N GLU A 116 7.78 -3.66 -7.56
CA GLU A 116 8.53 -4.93 -7.49
C GLU A 116 7.80 -5.99 -6.67
N ALA A 117 7.21 -5.61 -5.53
CA ALA A 117 6.40 -6.50 -4.70
C ALA A 117 5.15 -6.95 -5.43
N LEU A 118 4.50 -6.05 -6.17
CA LEU A 118 3.30 -6.35 -6.95
C LEU A 118 3.61 -7.31 -8.10
N ASP A 119 4.74 -7.12 -8.78
CA ASP A 119 5.18 -8.01 -9.85
C ASP A 119 5.53 -9.41 -9.34
N ARG A 120 6.03 -9.55 -8.10
CA ARG A 120 6.19 -10.87 -7.46
C ARG A 120 4.86 -11.58 -7.28
N VAL A 121 3.81 -10.87 -6.86
CA VAL A 121 2.46 -11.43 -6.75
C VAL A 121 1.92 -11.81 -8.13
N ARG A 122 2.09 -10.94 -9.15
CA ARG A 122 1.61 -11.21 -10.52
C ARG A 122 2.21 -12.47 -11.13
N ARG A 123 3.49 -12.74 -10.88
CA ARG A 123 4.18 -13.94 -11.39
C ARG A 123 3.66 -15.26 -10.81
N GLN A 124 2.91 -15.21 -9.71
CA GLN A 124 2.34 -16.39 -9.06
C GLN A 124 0.90 -16.68 -9.51
N LEU A 125 0.28 -15.77 -10.25
CA LEU A 125 -1.10 -15.92 -10.67
C LEU A 125 -1.28 -17.07 -11.66
N PRO A 126 -2.45 -17.72 -11.66
CA PRO A 126 -2.80 -18.68 -12.71
C PRO A 126 -2.75 -18.03 -14.11
N SER A 127 -2.45 -18.84 -15.13
CA SER A 127 -2.45 -18.39 -16.51
C SER A 127 -3.79 -17.73 -16.89
N GLY A 128 -3.73 -16.58 -17.56
CA GLY A 128 -4.93 -15.83 -17.98
C GLY A 128 -5.52 -14.92 -16.89
N VAL A 129 -5.01 -14.98 -15.66
CA VAL A 129 -5.39 -14.07 -14.57
C VAL A 129 -4.46 -12.87 -14.57
N THR A 130 -5.03 -11.67 -14.61
CA THR A 130 -4.26 -10.42 -14.59
C THR A 130 -4.92 -9.38 -13.69
N PHE A 131 -4.13 -8.46 -13.15
CA PHE A 131 -4.65 -7.24 -12.56
C PHE A 131 -3.74 -6.08 -12.95
N THR A 132 -4.28 -4.87 -12.86
CA THR A 132 -3.50 -3.63 -12.99
C THR A 132 -3.77 -2.77 -11.77
N ARG A 133 -2.71 -2.33 -11.12
CA ARG A 133 -2.79 -1.32 -10.08
C ARG A 133 -1.70 -0.28 -10.30
N ARG A 134 -2.09 0.99 -10.28
CA ARG A 134 -1.17 2.12 -10.12
C ARG A 134 -1.74 3.00 -9.04
N LEU A 135 -1.07 3.04 -7.91
CA LEU A 135 -1.49 3.82 -6.75
C LEU A 135 -0.88 5.23 -6.81
N LEU A 136 0.26 5.37 -7.47
CA LEU A 136 1.01 6.61 -7.67
C LEU A 136 1.48 6.72 -9.11
N GLN A 137 1.59 7.94 -9.63
CA GLN A 137 2.22 8.22 -10.92
C GLN A 137 3.74 8.15 -10.76
N ALA A 138 4.41 7.41 -11.65
CA ALA A 138 5.86 7.50 -11.78
C ALA A 138 6.24 8.93 -12.23
N VAL A 139 7.20 9.53 -11.53
CA VAL A 139 7.74 10.87 -11.84
C VAL A 139 8.68 10.79 -13.03
#